data_AF-A0A173U3G6-F1
#
_entry.id   AF-A0A173U3G6-F1
#
_cell.length_a   1.000
_cell.length_b   1.000
_cell.length_c   1.000
_cell.angle_alpha   90.00
_cell.angle_beta   90.00
_cell.angle_gamma   90.00
#
_symmetry.space_group_name_H-M   'P 1'
#
loop_
_entity.id
_entity.type
_entity.pdbx_description
1 polymer ?
#
loop_
_entity_poly.entity_id
_entity_poly.type
_entity_poly.pdbx_seq_one_letter_code
_entity_poly.pdbx_strand_id
1 'polypeptide(L)'
;MYLDYVVDIPDVKGKITFRTKGQAGYVYYEYSREYDPSKQYTNVKRVTIGKALLDDRNKMRPNENFRKYFPEVDKRKPEAGFSGSVECGQM
;
A
#
# COMPACT_ATOMS: atom_id res chain seq x y z
N MET A 1 14.03 3.07 -5.89
CA MET A 1 14.43 3.25 -4.48
C MET A 1 13.23 3.01 -3.56
N TYR A 2 13.42 2.86 -2.26
CA TYR A 2 12.33 2.89 -1.27
C TYR A 2 12.27 4.25 -0.61
N LEU A 3 11.10 4.64 -0.13
CA LEU A 3 10.87 5.90 0.56
C LEU A 3 11.22 5.77 2.05
N ASP A 4 11.59 6.89 2.67
CA ASP A 4 12.04 6.94 4.07
C ASP A 4 10.90 6.93 5.10
N TYR A 5 9.65 6.85 4.65
CA TYR A 5 8.48 6.72 5.50
C TYR A 5 7.89 5.31 5.44
N VAL A 6 7.01 5.03 6.38
CA VAL A 6 6.30 3.76 6.51
C VAL A 6 4.82 4.02 6.28
N VAL A 7 4.17 3.13 5.54
CA VAL A 7 2.73 3.14 5.31
C VAL A 7 2.13 1.80 5.67
N ASP A 8 0.85 1.81 6.00
CA ASP A 8 0.05 0.60 6.07
C ASP A 8 -0.10 -0.02 4.68
N ILE A 9 -0.06 -1.34 4.65
CA ILE A 9 -0.23 -2.10 3.43
C ILE A 9 -1.71 -2.01 3.03
N PRO A 10 -2.01 -1.58 1.80
CA PRO A 10 -3.39 -1.37 1.38
C PRO A 10 -4.12 -2.71 1.34
N ASP A 11 -5.26 -2.82 2.01
CA ASP A 11 -6.08 -4.03 1.99
C ASP A 11 -6.93 -4.08 0.70
N VAL A 12 -6.33 -4.58 -0.38
CA VAL A 12 -7.03 -4.80 -1.65
C VAL A 12 -7.24 -6.29 -1.86
N LYS A 13 -8.46 -6.74 -1.60
CA LYS A 13 -8.85 -8.16 -1.64
C LYS A 13 -8.37 -8.83 -2.94
N GLY A 14 -7.47 -9.81 -2.78
CA GLY A 14 -6.97 -10.66 -3.88
C GLY A 14 -6.00 -9.99 -4.86
N LYS A 15 -5.54 -8.75 -4.60
CA LYS A 15 -4.54 -8.06 -5.44
C LYS A 15 -3.19 -7.87 -4.77
N ILE A 16 -3.10 -8.09 -3.46
CA ILE A 16 -1.87 -7.99 -2.69
C ILE A 16 -1.26 -9.37 -2.49
N THR A 17 0.05 -9.47 -2.68
CA THR A 17 0.80 -10.70 -2.47
C THR A 17 2.09 -10.40 -1.71
N PHE A 18 2.37 -11.23 -0.70
CA PHE A 18 3.57 -11.12 0.12
C PHE A 18 4.58 -12.17 -0.32
N ARG A 19 5.82 -11.77 -0.53
CA ARG A 19 6.91 -12.69 -0.86
C ARG A 19 8.12 -12.39 0.01
N THR A 20 8.53 -13.38 0.78
CA THR A 20 9.75 -13.29 1.59
C THR A 20 10.94 -13.71 0.74
N LYS A 21 12.01 -12.90 0.76
CA LYS A 21 13.29 -13.21 0.13
C LYS A 21 14.39 -12.96 1.14
N GLY A 22 14.96 -14.04 1.69
CA GLY A 22 15.88 -13.98 2.82
C GLY A 22 15.16 -13.49 4.08
N GLN A 23 15.71 -12.47 4.74
CA GLN A 23 15.09 -11.85 5.92
C GLN A 23 14.06 -10.75 5.57
N ALA A 24 13.96 -10.36 4.29
CA ALA A 24 13.09 -9.26 3.85
C ALA A 24 11.76 -9.76 3.29
N GLY A 25 10.65 -9.19 3.76
CA GLY A 25 9.34 -9.32 3.13
C GLY A 25 9.13 -8.27 2.05
N TYR A 26 8.66 -8.68 0.87
CA TYR A 26 8.30 -7.78 -0.23
C TYR A 26 6.81 -7.85 -0.51
N VAL A 27 6.23 -6.70 -0.82
CA VAL A 27 4.80 -6.55 -1.08
C VAL A 27 4.59 -6.26 -2.56
N TYR A 28 3.80 -7.12 -3.21
CA TYR A 28 3.44 -7.02 -4.61
C TYR A 28 1.99 -6.61 -4.75
N TYR A 29 1.74 -5.71 -5.70
CA TYR A 29 0.40 -5.33 -6.12
C TYR A 29 0.15 -5.78 -7.55
N GLU A 30 -1.00 -6.38 -7.75
CA GLU A 30 -1.51 -6.75 -9.05
C GLU A 30 -2.39 -5.65 -9.62
N TYR A 31 -1.91 -5.00 -10.68
CA TYR A 31 -2.58 -3.83 -11.26
C TYR A 31 -3.43 -4.17 -12.49
N SER A 32 -3.19 -5.32 -13.12
CA SER A 32 -3.92 -5.71 -14.34
C SER A 32 -3.94 -7.23 -14.51
N ARG A 33 -5.07 -7.74 -14.99
CA ARG A 33 -5.26 -9.11 -15.47
C ARG A 33 -5.78 -9.01 -16.90
N GLU A 34 -5.01 -9.52 -17.84
CA GLU A 34 -5.33 -9.46 -19.27
C GLU A 34 -5.36 -10.88 -19.82
N TYR A 35 -6.54 -11.32 -20.25
CA TYR A 35 -6.69 -12.62 -20.89
C TYR A 35 -6.21 -12.53 -22.34
N ASP A 36 -5.26 -13.38 -22.70
CA ASP A 36 -4.79 -13.49 -24.08
C ASP A 36 -5.50 -14.67 -24.75
N PRO A 37 -6.47 -14.42 -25.66
CA PRO A 37 -7.24 -15.49 -26.29
C PRO A 37 -6.39 -16.37 -27.22
N SER A 38 -5.34 -15.80 -27.81
CA SER A 38 -4.45 -16.54 -28.71
C SER A 38 -3.63 -17.58 -27.96
N LYS A 39 -3.14 -17.23 -26.76
CA LYS A 39 -2.34 -18.14 -25.94
C LYS A 39 -3.15 -18.90 -24.89
N GLN A 40 -4.43 -18.60 -24.74
CA GLN A 40 -5.36 -19.24 -23.81
C GLN A 40 -4.88 -19.18 -22.35
N TYR A 41 -4.20 -18.09 -21.96
CA TYR A 41 -3.78 -17.89 -20.57
C TYR A 41 -3.96 -16.43 -20.13
N THR A 42 -4.15 -16.25 -18.83
CA THR A 42 -4.28 -14.92 -18.22
C THR A 42 -2.91 -14.38 -17.85
N ASN A 43 -2.53 -13.26 -18.46
CA ASN A 43 -1.35 -12.51 -18.07
C ASN A 43 -1.69 -11.66 -16.84
N VAL A 44 -1.10 -12.03 -15.72
CA VAL A 44 -1.28 -11.30 -14.46
C VAL A 44 -0.10 -10.36 -14.27
N LYS A 45 -0.34 -9.06 -14.38
CA LYS A 45 0.69 -8.03 -14.27
C LYS A 45 0.81 -7.56 -12.82
N ARG A 46 1.97 -7.78 -12.22
CA ARG A 46 2.27 -7.46 -10.81
C ARG A 46 3.52 -6.59 -10.71
N VAL A 47 3.55 -5.70 -9.73
CA VAL A 47 4.69 -4.83 -9.41
C VAL A 47 4.99 -4.88 -7.93
N THR A 48 6.26 -4.72 -7.57
CA THR A 48 6.63 -4.48 -6.17
C THR A 48 6.21 -3.07 -5.80
N ILE A 49 5.42 -2.92 -4.73
CA ILE A 49 5.00 -1.60 -4.20
C ILE A 49 5.75 -1.22 -2.93
N GLY A 50 6.37 -2.18 -2.24
CA GLY A 50 7.10 -1.87 -1.03
C GLY A 50 7.80 -3.07 -0.41
N LYS A 51 8.51 -2.80 0.67
CA LYS A 51 9.19 -3.79 1.51
C LYS A 51 8.54 -3.79 2.88
N ALA A 52 7.98 -4.94 3.29
CA ALA A 52 7.37 -5.10 4.61
C ALA A 52 8.43 -4.90 5.71
N LEU A 53 8.00 -4.36 6.85
CA LEU A 53 8.86 -4.27 8.03
C LEU A 53 9.04 -5.67 8.64
N LEU A 54 10.19 -5.89 9.28
CA LEU A 54 10.43 -7.12 10.04
C LEU A 54 9.51 -7.22 11.26
N ASP A 55 9.32 -6.07 11.92
CA ASP A 55 8.55 -5.93 13.16
C ASP A 55 7.04 -5.95 12.88
N ASP A 56 6.59 -5.09 11.95
CA ASP A 56 5.19 -4.94 11.57
C ASP A 56 4.93 -5.45 10.14
N ARG A 57 4.39 -6.65 9.99
CA ARG A 57 4.03 -7.20 8.66
C ARG A 57 2.86 -6.50 7.97
N ASN A 58 2.08 -5.72 8.70
CA ASN A 58 1.00 -4.89 8.16
C ASN A 58 1.48 -3.53 7.63
N LYS A 59 2.75 -3.21 7.85
CA LYS A 59 3.37 -1.97 7.41
C LYS A 59 4.50 -2.26 6.45
N MET A 60 4.75 -1.31 5.55
CA MET A 60 5.83 -1.42 4.59
C MET A 60 6.49 -0.07 4.35
N ARG A 61 7.75 -0.12 3.89
CA ARG A 61 8.39 1.02 3.22
C ARG A 61 7.96 1.02 1.75
N PRO A 62 7.18 2.01 1.30
CA PRO A 62 6.71 2.07 -0.07
C PRO A 62 7.85 2.43 -1.03
N ASN A 63 7.66 2.15 -2.31
CA ASN A 63 8.50 2.63 -3.40
C ASN A 63 7.71 3.55 -4.34
N GLU A 64 8.33 3.98 -5.44
CA GLU A 64 7.69 4.88 -6.41
C GLU A 64 6.43 4.30 -7.07
N ASN A 65 6.36 2.97 -7.24
CA ASN A 65 5.15 2.32 -7.77
C ASN A 65 3.97 2.48 -6.81
N PHE A 66 4.21 2.47 -5.49
CA PHE A 66 3.14 2.70 -4.53
C PHE A 66 2.44 4.04 -4.75
N ARG A 67 3.20 5.13 -4.95
CA ARG A 67 2.62 6.46 -5.22
C ARG A 67 1.84 6.51 -6.53
N LYS A 68 2.25 5.72 -7.53
CA LYS A 68 1.57 5.61 -8.83
C LYS A 68 0.22 4.88 -8.74
N TYR A 69 0.16 3.80 -7.97
CA TYR A 69 -1.05 2.96 -7.88
C TYR A 69 -1.95 3.30 -6.69
N PHE A 70 -1.39 3.91 -5.63
CA PHE A 70 -2.07 4.28 -4.39
C PHE A 70 -1.81 5.75 -4.00
N PRO A 71 -2.11 6.73 -4.87
CA PRO A 71 -1.94 8.14 -4.55
C PRO A 71 -2.86 8.62 -3.42
N GLU A 72 -3.94 7.91 -3.12
CA GLU A 72 -4.91 8.24 -2.08
C GLU A 72 -4.45 7.81 -0.68
N VAL A 73 -3.69 6.72 -0.58
CA VAL A 73 -3.19 6.22 0.71
C VAL A 73 -2.12 7.16 1.26
N ASP A 74 -1.31 7.75 0.38
CA ASP A 74 -0.36 8.84 0.73
C ASP A 74 -1.06 10.07 1.32
N LYS A 75 -2.35 10.28 1.01
CA LYS A 75 -3.15 11.42 1.48
C LYS A 75 -3.81 11.19 2.84
N ARG A 76 -3.76 9.98 3.42
CA ARG A 76 -4.13 9.79 4.83
C ARG A 76 -3.04 10.43 5.69
N LYS A 77 -3.16 11.75 5.84
CA LYS A 77 -2.60 12.50 6.95
C LYS A 77 -2.88 11.70 8.23
N PRO A 78 -1.95 11.66 9.21
CA PRO A 78 -2.28 11.18 10.53
C PRO A 78 -3.55 11.89 10.95
N GLU A 79 -4.56 11.07 11.14
CA GLU A 79 -5.90 11.33 11.61
C GLU A 79 -5.88 12.57 12.51
N ALA A 80 -6.38 13.68 11.95
CA ALA A 80 -6.79 14.85 12.70
C ALA A 80 -8.02 14.46 13.54
N GLY A 81 -7.80 13.62 14.53
CA GLY A 81 -8.76 13.25 15.55
C GLY A 81 -8.66 14.18 16.74
N PHE A 82 -8.99 15.46 16.55
CA PHE A 82 -9.85 16.14 17.52
C PHE A 82 -10.57 17.31 16.84
N SER A 83 -11.85 17.07 16.63
CA SER A 83 -12.88 18.04 16.24
C SER A 83 -12.73 19.33 17.05
N GLY A 84 -12.35 20.42 16.39
CA GLY A 84 -12.66 21.76 16.88
C GLY A 84 -14.16 22.01 16.74
N SER A 85 -14.84 22.24 17.86
CA SER A 85 -16.00 23.14 18.06
C SER A 85 -16.58 22.94 19.46
N VAL A 86 -16.29 23.86 20.39
CA VAL A 86 -17.30 24.73 21.02
C VAL A 86 -16.56 25.86 21.76
N GLU A 87 -16.53 27.04 21.16
CA GLU A 87 -16.49 28.28 21.94
C GLU A 87 -17.89 28.52 22.54
N CYS A 88 -17.99 28.67 23.85
CA CYS A 88 -18.80 29.71 24.47
C CYS A 88 -18.50 29.75 25.97
N GLY A 89 -18.05 30.92 26.44
CA GLY A 89 -17.77 31.17 27.84
C GLY A 89 -19.04 31.28 28.69
N GLN A 90 -18.87 31.00 29.98
CA GLN A 90 -19.52 31.71 31.07
C GLN A 90 -18.88 31.27 32.39
N MET A 91 -18.13 32.17 33.03
CA MET A 91 -18.39 32.59 34.42
C MET A 91 -17.69 33.92 34.71
#